data_AF-A0A402AYY5-F1
#
_entry.id   AF-A0A402AYY5-F1
#
_cell.length_a   1.000
_cell.length_b   1.000
_cell.length_c   1.000
_cell.angle_alpha   90.00
_cell.angle_beta   90.00
_cell.angle_gamma   90.00
#
_symmetry.space_group_name_H-M   'P 1'
#
loop_
_entity.id
_entity.type
_entity.pdbx_description
1 polymer ?
#
loop_
_entity_poly.entity_id
_entity_poly.type
_entity_poly.pdbx_seq_one_letter_code
_entity_poly.pdbx_strand_id
1 'polypeptide(L)' 'MPISLWQAMIEHYYPNSTWIRLQREVFDQLYRYKVEHGQPTWEGALTQLLAQARQEAQP' A
#
# COMPACT_ATOMS: atom_id res chain seq x y z
N MET A 1 -22.64 -12.47 0.47
CA MET A 1 -22.45 -11.48 -0.61
C MET A 1 -21.71 -12.15 -1.76
N PRO A 2 -22.20 -12.10 -3.01
CA PRO A 2 -21.47 -12.67 -4.15
C PRO A 2 -20.19 -11.87 -4.38
N ILE A 3 -19.05 -12.55 -4.40
CA ILE A 3 -17.73 -11.94 -4.57
C ILE A 3 -17.62 -11.13 -5.87
N SER A 4 -18.38 -11.51 -6.91
CA SER A 4 -18.47 -10.85 -8.20
C SER A 4 -19.03 -9.42 -8.12
N LEU A 5 -20.02 -9.17 -7.27
CA LEU A 5 -20.58 -7.83 -7.09
C LEU A 5 -19.58 -6.89 -6.40
N TRP A 6 -18.86 -7.42 -5.40
CA TRP A 6 -17.82 -6.67 -4.70
C TRP A 6 -16.62 -6.34 -5.61
N GLN A 7 -16.19 -7.29 -6.45
CA GLN A 7 -15.14 -7.07 -7.44
C GLN A 7 -15.53 -5.98 -8.46
N ALA A 8 -16.74 -6.05 -9.02
CA ALA A 8 -17.23 -5.04 -9.96
C ALA A 8 -17.31 -3.65 -9.33
N MET A 9 -17.67 -3.56 -8.05
CA MET A 9 -17.66 -2.28 -7.32
C MET A 9 -16.23 -1.75 -7.15
N ILE A 10 -15.26 -2.57 -6.75
CA ILE A 10 -13.87 -2.12 -6.60
C ILE A 10 -13.31 -1.62 -7.93
N GLU A 11 -13.53 -2.36 -9.01
CA GLU A 11 -13.05 -1.98 -10.34
C GLU A 11 -13.66 -0.65 -10.81
N HIS A 12 -14.93 -0.40 -10.47
CA HIS A 12 -15.60 0.85 -10.82
C HIS A 12 -15.10 2.06 -10.02
N TYR A 13 -14.90 1.91 -8.70
CA TYR A 13 -14.51 3.04 -7.83
C TYR A 13 -12.99 3.29 -7.79
N TYR A 14 -12.18 2.27 -8.07
CA TYR A 14 -10.72 2.35 -8.01
C TYR A 14 -10.07 1.83 -9.30
N PRO A 15 -10.31 2.48 -10.46
CA PRO A 15 -9.72 2.06 -11.71
C PRO A 15 -8.19 2.17 -11.67
N ASN A 16 -7.49 1.16 -12.23
CA ASN A 16 -6.02 1.04 -12.26
C ASN A 16 -5.34 0.87 -10.89
N SER A 17 -6.11 0.58 -9.84
CA SER A 17 -5.59 0.34 -8.49
C SER A 17 -5.92 -1.07 -8.04
N THR A 18 -5.05 -1.65 -7.21
CA THR A 18 -5.27 -2.98 -6.60
C THR A 18 -5.59 -2.82 -5.13
N TRP A 19 -6.53 -3.64 -4.62
CA TRP A 19 -6.82 -3.72 -3.19
C TRP A 19 -5.90 -4.75 -2.51
N ILE A 20 -5.21 -4.33 -1.46
CA ILE A 20 -4.40 -5.22 -0.62
C ILE A 20 -4.99 -5.20 0.79
N ARG A 21 -5.33 -6.38 1.31
CA ARG A 21 -5.78 -6.53 2.69
C ARG A 21 -4.57 -6.58 3.61
N LEU A 22 -4.41 -5.54 4.44
CA LEU A 22 -3.37 -5.48 5.47
C LEU A 22 -3.98 -5.69 6.85
N GLN A 23 -3.19 -6.27 7.76
CA GLN A 23 -3.54 -6.30 9.18
C GLN A 23 -3.39 -4.88 9.76
N ARG A 24 -4.16 -4.56 10.79
CA ARG A 24 -4.20 -3.20 11.37
C ARG A 24 -2.84 -2.79 11.90
N GLU A 25 -2.16 -3.71 12.57
CA GLU A 25 -0.87 -3.51 13.21
C GLU A 25 0.24 -3.27 12.17
N VAL A 26 0.12 -3.89 10.99
CA VAL A 26 1.03 -3.67 9.86
C VAL A 26 0.76 -2.30 9.24
N PHE A 27 -0.51 -1.92 9.09
CA PHE A 27 -0.87 -0.60 8.61
C PHE A 27 -0.37 0.51 9.54
N ASP A 28 -0.47 0.34 10.85
CA ASP A 28 0.02 1.33 11.83
C ASP A 28 1.54 1.52 11.75
N GLN A 29 2.29 0.44 11.51
CA GLN A 29 3.74 0.52 11.26
C GLN A 29 4.05 1.27 9.97
N LEU A 30 3.33 0.95 8.89
CA LEU A 30 3.50 1.65 7.61
C LEU A 30 3.11 3.14 7.72
N TYR A 31 2.11 3.47 8.52
CA TYR A 31 1.72 4.84 8.80
C TYR A 31 2.82 5.62 9.52
N ARG A 32 3.42 5.04 10.56
CA ARG A 32 4.56 5.66 11.25
C ARG A 32 5.72 5.90 10.30
N TYR A 33 6.08 4.90 9.49
CA TYR A 33 7.11 5.04 8.46
C TYR A 33 6.81 6.20 7.51
N LYS A 34 5.56 6.32 7.01
CA LYS A 34 5.14 7.41 6.13
C LYS A 34 5.32 8.78 6.78
N VAL A 35 4.93 8.92 8.05
CA VAL A 35 5.04 10.18 8.81
C VAL A 35 6.49 10.54 9.07
N GLU A 36 7.31 9.59 9.53
CA GLU A 36 8.73 9.78 9.84
C GLU A 36 9.54 10.22 8.61
N HIS A 37 9.20 9.68 7.44
CA HIS A 37 9.85 10.02 6.17
C HIS A 37 9.19 11.22 5.44
N GLY A 38 8.19 11.88 6.05
CA GLY A 38 7.54 13.05 5.48
C GLY A 38 6.78 12.79 4.18
N GLN A 39 6.36 11.54 3.94
CA GLN A 39 5.77 11.14 2.67
C GLN A 39 4.30 11.59 2.58
N PRO A 40 3.91 12.36 1.55
CA PRO A 40 2.54 12.87 1.45
C PRO A 40 1.54 11.80 0.99
N THR A 41 1.98 10.85 0.15
CA THR A 41 1.14 9.80 -0.43
C THR A 41 1.56 8.42 0.05
N TRP A 42 0.64 7.45 -0.02
CA TRP A 42 0.96 6.05 0.31
C TRP A 42 1.81 5.40 -0.76
N GLU A 43 1.58 5.76 -2.02
CA GLU A 43 2.38 5.35 -3.18
C GLU A 43 3.84 5.79 -3.01
N GLY A 44 4.08 7.02 -2.53
CA GLY A 44 5.41 7.53 -2.24
C GLY A 44 6.10 6.76 -1.12
N ALA A 45 5.39 6.55 0.00
CA ALA A 45 5.90 5.75 1.11
C ALA A 45 6.25 4.31 0.70
N LEU A 46 5.38 3.64 -0.05
CA LEU A 46 5.62 2.28 -0.54
C LEU A 46 6.76 2.22 -1.56
N THR A 47 6.84 3.18 -2.48
CA THR A 47 7.93 3.26 -3.46
C THR A 47 9.28 3.45 -2.78
N GLN A 48 9.35 4.34 -1.78
CA GLN A 48 10.58 4.55 -1.00
C GLN A 48 10.96 3.29 -0.19
N LEU A 49 9.99 2.67 0.48
CA LEU A 49 10.22 1.45 1.27
C LEU A 49 10.77 0.32 0.38
N LEU A 50 10.22 0.13 -0.82
CA LEU A 50 10.70 -0.87 -1.78
C LEU A 50 12.09 -0.53 -2.33
N ALA A 51 12.38 0.76 -2.56
CA ALA A 51 13.69 1.20 -3.00
C ALA A 51 14.77 0.92 -1.93
N GLN A 52 14.48 1.20 -0.66
CA GLN A 52 15.35 0.89 0.47
C GLN A 52 15.57 -0.62 0.63
N ALA A 53 14.50 -1.42 0.60
CA ALA A 53 14.59 -2.88 0.68
C ALA A 53 15.44 -3.47 -0.47
N ARG A 54 15.38 -2.89 -1.67
CA ARG A 54 16.22 -3.30 -2.80
C ARG A 54 17.69 -2.96 -2.58
N GLN A 55 18.00 -1.82 -1.99
CA GLN A 55 19.37 -1.42 -1.66
C GLN A 55 19.98 -2.34 -0.61
N GLU A 56 19.23 -2.73 0.42
CA GLU A 56 19.69 -3.69 1.44
C GLU A 56 19.92 -5.09 0.88
N ALA A 57 19.12 -5.50 -0.10
CA ALA A 57 19.27 -6.80 -0.76
C ALA A 57 20.45 -6.87 -1.75
N GLN A 58 21.03 -5.73 -2.11
CA GLN A 58 22.12 -5.63 -3.08
C GLN A 58 23.37 -5.08 -2.38
N PRO A 59 24.20 -5.97 -1.77
CA PRO A 59 25.35 -5.59 -0.96
C PRO A 59 26.49 -4.96 -1.76
#